data_AF-A0A421AWA8-F1
#
_entry.id   AF-A0A421AWA8-F1
#
_cell.length_a   1.000
_cell.length_b   1.000
_cell.length_c   1.000
_cell.angle_alpha   90.00
_cell.angle_beta   90.00
_cell.angle_gamma   90.00
#
_symmetry.space_group_name_H-M   'P 1'
#
loop_
_entity.id
_entity.type
_entity.pdbx_description
1 polymer ?
#
loop_
_entity_poly.entity_id
_entity_poly.type
_entity_poly.pdbx_seq_one_letter_code
_entity_poly.pdbx_strand_id
1 'polypeptide(L)'
;MSLVLASLVAAAVPAHAAFPGVNGKIYLRLSGEVYAVDPDGGNPTQLTSSGGTSSEPRVNGDGTKVAFLSSQSGSREVYTMDPDGTNVTGITSGSAAFPHSLAWSPAGDRLVYVIGGYITTIDPDGTDPFSLGVSGTSMSWSPDGTKIAYIGTGNIHTINIDGTGDTTLTSVDLTQAAGEPDWSPDGTKIAFAMFRTGFPAQVHTIDANGSNLTNLSDNGENEFSPVWSPDGTKIVAFRQSYGLLSMNADGTGKNIIYGNSGAVPTDWSISTAPPGADVSVAVTDSADPVSLGGSPYTYTVSVANAGPSGATGVAVSTTLSGANRTINSATSSQGSCTVSAPTVSCTLGAIAASGSATVTISVTPSATGTITATSTASATETDPSSGNNTAAQSTTVNNALGCTITGTPGDDTLNGGNGNDVICGLGGNDTINGGNNNDTIFGGAGNDDIDGGNGDDTIYAGTGDDIIDGGNSDDTLYGGDGDDVMGGGNGADYLYGEAGNDTNYGETFLGSLLYLFDNGNDHVYGGPGNDDLDGQNGNDILVDHDGTDTMSGANGNDTIDVQDGAGGDTANGGLGTDTCTVDTGDTTSSC
;
A
#
# COMPACT_ATOMS: atom_id res chain seq x y z
N MET A 1 4.64 55.52 -5.39
CA MET A 1 5.77 54.63 -5.02
C MET A 1 5.67 53.42 -5.94
N SER A 2 5.91 53.65 -7.23
CA SER A 2 5.46 52.82 -8.36
C SER A 2 6.63 52.48 -9.29
N LEU A 3 7.78 52.14 -8.71
CA LEU A 3 9.04 52.06 -9.47
C LEU A 3 9.95 50.89 -9.06
N VAL A 4 9.42 49.80 -8.48
CA VAL A 4 10.25 48.66 -8.04
C VAL A 4 10.03 47.40 -8.88
N LEU A 5 8.87 47.21 -9.53
CA LEU A 5 8.68 46.12 -10.50
C LEU A 5 9.15 46.44 -11.94
N ALA A 6 9.33 47.72 -12.30
CA ALA A 6 9.92 48.07 -13.59
C ALA A 6 11.43 47.75 -13.67
N SER A 7 12.11 47.57 -12.53
CA SER A 7 13.49 47.07 -12.49
C SER A 7 13.60 45.54 -12.43
N LEU A 8 12.47 44.81 -12.33
CA LEU A 8 12.45 43.34 -12.21
C LEU A 8 12.86 42.59 -13.50
N VAL A 9 12.93 43.28 -14.65
CA VAL A 9 13.18 42.66 -15.98
C VAL A 9 14.46 43.20 -16.64
N ALA A 10 15.21 44.09 -15.95
CA ALA A 10 16.37 44.78 -16.54
C ALA A 10 17.72 44.04 -16.37
N ALA A 11 17.76 42.83 -15.82
CA ALA A 11 18.98 42.03 -15.69
C ALA A 11 19.02 40.95 -16.78
N ALA A 12 20.08 40.96 -17.59
CA ALA A 12 20.30 40.14 -18.78
C ALA A 12 20.55 38.63 -18.53
N VAL A 13 19.78 37.99 -17.64
CA VAL A 13 19.84 36.54 -17.38
C VAL A 13 18.40 36.03 -17.28
N PRO A 14 18.01 34.93 -17.96
CA PRO A 14 16.62 34.47 -17.96
C PRO A 14 16.15 34.17 -16.54
N ALA A 15 15.12 34.89 -16.10
CA ALA A 15 14.50 34.67 -14.80
C ALA A 15 13.34 33.70 -15.00
N HIS A 16 13.55 32.43 -14.65
CA HIS A 16 12.45 31.50 -14.46
C HIS A 16 11.71 31.87 -13.17
N ALA A 17 10.55 32.50 -13.29
CA ALA A 17 9.64 32.69 -12.15
C ALA A 17 9.06 31.33 -11.73
N ALA A 18 9.11 31.01 -10.44
CA ALA A 18 8.29 29.93 -9.89
C ALA A 18 6.90 30.50 -9.61
N PHE A 19 5.94 30.17 -10.48
CA PHE A 19 4.52 30.44 -10.29
C PHE A 19 3.98 29.61 -9.11
N PRO A 20 2.91 30.09 -8.45
CA PRO A 20 2.66 29.86 -7.03
C PRO A 20 2.54 28.39 -6.69
N GLY A 21 3.35 27.93 -5.73
CA GLY A 21 3.04 26.72 -4.98
C GLY A 21 1.79 26.90 -4.12
N VAL A 22 1.38 25.82 -3.47
CA VAL A 22 0.16 25.65 -2.63
C VAL A 22 -0.02 26.75 -1.57
N ASN A 23 1.03 27.51 -1.26
CA ASN A 23 1.07 28.52 -0.19
C ASN A 23 0.67 29.93 -0.69
N GLY A 24 0.34 30.07 -1.97
CA GLY A 24 -0.15 31.33 -2.55
C GLY A 24 0.90 32.45 -2.66
N LYS A 25 2.20 32.12 -2.66
CA LYS A 25 3.31 33.09 -2.80
C LYS A 25 4.11 32.88 -4.09
N ILE A 26 4.67 33.96 -4.62
CA ILE A 26 5.59 33.95 -5.77
C ILE A 26 7.03 33.99 -5.25
N TYR A 27 7.85 33.03 -5.66
CA TYR A 27 9.26 32.96 -5.28
C TYR A 27 10.13 33.47 -6.42
N LEU A 28 10.96 34.46 -6.12
CA LEU A 28 11.73 35.17 -7.14
C LEU A 28 13.07 35.66 -6.62
N ARG A 29 14.00 35.90 -7.55
CA ARG A 29 15.33 36.42 -7.25
C ARG A 29 15.32 37.95 -7.33
N LEU A 30 15.68 38.64 -6.24
CA LEU A 30 15.92 40.09 -6.23
C LEU A 30 17.28 40.41 -5.62
N SER A 31 18.05 41.25 -6.30
CA SER A 31 19.36 41.72 -5.80
C SER A 31 20.31 40.58 -5.38
N GLY A 32 20.19 39.41 -6.01
CA GLY A 32 21.01 38.25 -5.68
C GLY A 32 20.49 37.41 -4.50
N GLU A 33 19.27 37.61 -4.04
CA GLU A 33 18.66 36.83 -2.95
C GLU A 33 17.28 36.31 -3.35
N VAL A 34 16.79 35.27 -2.68
CA VAL A 34 15.45 34.72 -2.85
C VAL A 34 14.47 35.47 -1.97
N TYR A 35 13.36 35.88 -2.56
CA TYR A 35 12.23 36.52 -1.89
C TYR A 35 10.96 35.72 -2.14
N ALA A 36 10.07 35.69 -1.17
CA ALA A 36 8.66 35.38 -1.36
C ALA A 36 7.85 36.67 -1.42
N VAL A 37 6.97 36.78 -2.41
CA VAL A 37 6.12 37.96 -2.64
C VAL A 37 4.67 37.50 -2.75
N ASP A 38 3.74 38.30 -2.25
CA ASP A 38 2.33 38.03 -2.44
C ASP A 38 1.96 38.18 -3.94
N PRO A 39 0.93 37.48 -4.46
CA PRO A 39 0.61 37.46 -5.89
C PRO A 39 0.22 38.83 -6.46
N ASP A 40 -0.23 39.75 -5.61
CA ASP A 40 -0.53 41.14 -5.96
C ASP A 40 0.73 42.03 -6.05
N GLY A 41 1.91 41.45 -5.85
CA GLY A 41 3.19 42.14 -5.79
C GLY A 41 3.46 42.85 -4.45
N GLY A 42 2.60 42.65 -3.45
CA GLY A 42 2.74 43.16 -2.09
C GLY A 42 3.75 42.38 -1.23
N ASN A 43 4.23 43.03 -0.17
CA ASN A 43 4.99 42.45 0.95
C ASN A 43 6.13 41.47 0.59
N PRO A 44 7.17 41.90 -0.16
CA PRO A 44 8.32 41.03 -0.42
C PRO A 44 9.04 40.70 0.90
N THR A 45 9.12 39.40 1.20
CA THR A 45 9.85 38.85 2.35
C THR A 45 11.13 38.20 1.83
N GLN A 46 12.28 38.72 2.27
CA GLN A 46 13.57 38.13 1.95
C GLN A 46 13.72 36.79 2.69
N LEU A 47 14.02 35.71 1.97
CA LEU A 47 14.17 34.36 2.52
C LEU A 47 15.63 33.95 2.70
N THR A 48 16.52 34.47 1.85
CA THR A 48 17.96 34.18 1.93
C THR A 48 18.76 35.43 2.25
N SER A 49 19.76 35.30 3.12
CA SER A 49 20.68 36.36 3.51
C SER A 49 22.11 35.80 3.62
N SER A 50 22.58 35.15 2.56
CA SER A 50 23.62 34.12 2.69
C SER A 50 25.05 34.59 2.46
N GLY A 51 25.28 35.88 2.21
CA GLY A 51 26.62 36.40 1.90
C GLY A 51 27.16 35.98 0.53
N GLY A 52 26.36 35.26 -0.26
CA GLY A 52 26.59 34.89 -1.66
C GLY A 52 25.42 35.33 -2.55
N THR A 53 25.34 34.82 -3.80
CA THR A 53 24.18 35.06 -4.67
C THR A 53 23.29 33.82 -4.75
N SER A 54 22.04 33.98 -4.35
CA SER A 54 20.96 33.01 -4.49
C SER A 54 20.15 33.28 -5.78
N SER A 55 19.63 32.23 -6.41
CA SER A 55 19.01 32.30 -7.75
C SER A 55 18.16 31.07 -8.07
N GLU A 56 17.28 31.20 -9.07
CA GLU A 56 16.44 30.10 -9.58
C GLU A 56 15.63 29.37 -8.49
N PRO A 57 14.86 30.08 -7.66
CA PRO A 57 14.01 29.41 -6.69
C PRO A 57 12.95 28.55 -7.40
N ARG A 58 12.66 27.38 -6.82
CA ARG A 58 11.69 26.39 -7.28
C ARG A 58 10.95 25.83 -6.08
N VAL A 59 9.62 25.88 -6.11
CA VAL A 59 8.79 25.24 -5.08
C VAL A 59 8.41 23.85 -5.57
N ASN A 60 8.40 22.86 -4.68
CA ASN A 60 7.89 21.52 -5.00
C ASN A 60 6.35 21.51 -5.09
N GLY A 61 5.79 20.42 -5.64
CA GLY A 61 4.36 20.34 -5.96
C GLY A 61 3.41 20.55 -4.78
N ASP A 62 3.81 20.11 -3.58
CA ASP A 62 3.02 20.24 -2.34
C ASP A 62 3.25 21.57 -1.60
N GLY A 63 4.16 22.43 -2.08
CA GLY A 63 4.47 23.71 -1.47
C GLY A 63 5.32 23.64 -0.20
N THR A 64 5.81 22.47 0.21
CA THR A 64 6.51 22.28 1.49
C THR A 64 8.00 22.60 1.46
N LYS A 65 8.60 22.72 0.27
CA LYS A 65 10.03 23.01 0.10
C LYS A 65 10.30 23.97 -1.05
N VAL A 66 11.35 24.77 -0.87
CA VAL A 66 11.91 25.63 -1.91
C VAL A 66 13.34 25.21 -2.17
N ALA A 67 13.64 24.78 -3.39
CA ALA A 67 15.00 24.57 -3.85
C ALA A 67 15.53 25.81 -4.59
N PHE A 68 16.81 26.10 -4.45
CA PHE A 68 17.44 27.25 -5.08
C PHE A 68 18.94 27.02 -5.27
N LEU A 69 19.54 27.79 -6.16
CA LEU A 69 20.98 27.79 -6.40
C LEU A 69 21.63 28.93 -5.62
N SER A 70 22.58 28.62 -4.74
CA SER A 70 23.30 29.62 -3.93
C SER A 70 24.81 29.47 -4.02
N SER A 71 25.53 30.59 -4.03
CA SER A 71 26.99 30.63 -4.04
C SER A 71 27.61 30.88 -2.66
N GLN A 72 26.85 30.69 -1.58
CA GLN A 72 27.24 31.05 -0.20
C GLN A 72 28.48 30.28 0.32
N SER A 73 28.74 29.08 -0.21
CA SER A 73 29.90 28.25 0.14
C SER A 73 31.17 28.57 -0.67
N GLY A 74 31.10 29.54 -1.59
CA GLY A 74 32.20 29.90 -2.51
C GLY A 74 32.07 29.30 -3.91
N SER A 75 31.19 28.29 -4.10
CA SER A 75 30.74 27.75 -5.39
C SER A 75 29.22 27.76 -5.47
N ARG A 76 28.64 27.88 -6.67
CA ARG A 76 27.18 27.75 -6.83
C ARG A 76 26.80 26.28 -6.55
N GLU A 77 25.82 26.06 -5.70
CA GLU A 77 25.38 24.74 -5.23
C GLU A 77 23.86 24.74 -5.10
N VAL A 78 23.26 23.55 -5.07
CA VAL A 78 21.82 23.37 -4.83
C VAL A 78 21.57 23.39 -3.32
N TYR A 79 20.60 24.19 -2.90
CA TYR A 79 20.10 24.27 -1.54
C TYR A 79 18.59 24.04 -1.52
N THR A 80 18.08 23.53 -0.41
CA THR A 80 16.66 23.55 -0.07
C THR A 80 16.41 24.35 1.20
N MET A 81 15.20 24.86 1.34
CA MET A 81 14.70 25.53 2.54
C MET A 81 13.20 25.32 2.67
N ASP A 82 12.68 25.62 3.85
CA ASP A 82 11.24 25.71 4.05
C ASP A 82 10.69 26.99 3.39
N PRO A 83 9.38 27.04 3.07
CA PRO A 83 8.75 28.15 2.36
C PRO A 83 8.84 29.51 3.08
N ASP A 84 9.09 29.49 4.38
CA ASP A 84 9.30 30.66 5.24
C ASP A 84 10.78 31.10 5.33
N GLY A 85 11.69 30.40 4.63
CA GLY A 85 13.12 30.68 4.61
C GLY A 85 13.91 29.98 5.74
N THR A 86 13.27 29.15 6.57
CA THR A 86 13.96 28.37 7.59
C THR A 86 14.53 27.06 7.02
N ASN A 87 15.29 26.31 7.83
CA ASN A 87 15.82 24.98 7.48
C ASN A 87 16.62 24.93 6.16
N VAL A 88 17.42 25.98 5.90
CA VAL A 88 18.30 26.05 4.74
C VAL A 88 19.37 24.96 4.81
N THR A 89 19.35 24.04 3.85
CA THR A 89 20.22 22.86 3.78
C THR A 89 20.90 22.80 2.42
N GLY A 90 22.22 22.58 2.39
CA GLY A 90 22.97 22.38 1.15
C GLY A 90 22.88 20.92 0.71
N ILE A 91 22.46 20.69 -0.53
CA ILE A 91 22.23 19.36 -1.10
C ILE A 91 23.48 18.87 -1.86
N THR A 92 24.22 19.79 -2.48
CA THR A 92 25.43 19.47 -3.24
C THR A 92 26.66 20.11 -2.61
N SER A 93 27.83 19.46 -2.66
CA SER A 93 29.09 20.02 -2.13
C SER A 93 30.24 19.98 -3.14
N GLY A 94 31.01 21.08 -3.25
CA GLY A 94 32.40 21.06 -3.75
C GLY A 94 32.59 20.78 -5.25
N SER A 95 31.54 20.95 -6.06
CA SER A 95 31.63 20.76 -7.52
C SER A 95 32.40 21.90 -8.19
N ALA A 96 33.45 21.56 -8.95
CA ALA A 96 34.16 22.49 -9.85
C ALA A 96 33.33 22.94 -11.08
N ALA A 97 32.09 22.48 -11.19
CA ALA A 97 31.15 22.85 -12.23
C ALA A 97 29.89 23.46 -11.62
N PHE A 98 29.59 24.70 -12.02
CA PHE A 98 28.44 25.46 -11.54
C PHE A 98 27.14 24.78 -11.97
N PRO A 99 26.22 24.45 -11.05
CA PRO A 99 24.91 24.00 -11.42
C PRO A 99 24.11 25.14 -12.05
N HIS A 100 23.35 24.76 -13.07
CA HIS A 100 22.46 25.63 -13.82
C HIS A 100 21.14 24.91 -14.04
N SER A 101 20.02 25.64 -13.97
CA SER A 101 18.68 25.08 -14.09
C SER A 101 18.35 24.11 -12.94
N LEU A 102 17.14 24.23 -12.44
CA LEU A 102 16.62 23.42 -11.35
C LEU A 102 15.14 23.20 -11.60
N ALA A 103 14.65 21.99 -11.35
CA ALA A 103 13.23 21.68 -11.34
C ALA A 103 12.93 20.51 -10.38
N TRP A 104 11.75 20.55 -9.77
CA TRP A 104 11.23 19.48 -8.93
C TRP A 104 10.47 18.45 -9.75
N SER A 105 10.57 17.18 -9.34
CA SER A 105 9.60 16.18 -9.76
C SER A 105 8.19 16.58 -9.29
N PRO A 106 7.12 16.13 -9.98
CA PRO A 106 5.75 16.43 -9.58
C PRO A 106 5.42 15.98 -8.15
N ALA A 107 5.95 14.82 -7.74
CA ALA A 107 5.79 14.29 -6.39
C ALA A 107 6.63 15.03 -5.33
N GLY A 108 7.58 15.89 -5.74
CA GLY A 108 8.47 16.60 -4.82
C GLY A 108 9.56 15.74 -4.18
N ASP A 109 9.70 14.50 -4.63
CA ASP A 109 10.62 13.49 -4.09
C ASP A 109 11.99 13.49 -4.77
N ARG A 110 12.17 14.22 -5.90
CA ARG A 110 13.46 14.37 -6.60
C ARG A 110 13.63 15.77 -7.19
N LEU A 111 14.89 16.16 -7.36
CA LEU A 111 15.32 17.35 -8.08
C LEU A 111 16.09 16.96 -9.34
N VAL A 112 15.96 17.77 -10.39
CA VAL A 112 16.86 17.71 -11.56
C VAL A 112 17.65 19.01 -11.66
N TYR A 113 18.95 18.88 -11.93
CA TYR A 113 19.88 19.98 -12.12
C TYR A 113 20.96 19.61 -13.15
N VAL A 114 21.69 20.60 -13.65
CA VAL A 114 22.86 20.34 -14.53
C VAL A 114 24.13 20.44 -13.71
N ILE A 115 25.06 19.48 -13.84
CA ILE A 115 26.38 19.52 -13.21
C ILE A 115 27.43 18.94 -14.14
N GLY A 116 28.57 19.62 -14.28
CA GLY A 116 29.62 19.19 -15.22
C GLY A 116 29.16 19.15 -16.69
N GLY A 117 28.08 19.85 -17.02
CA GLY A 117 27.43 19.81 -18.34
C GLY A 117 26.44 18.66 -18.53
N TYR A 118 26.25 17.79 -17.54
CA TYR A 118 25.32 16.66 -17.61
C TYR A 118 24.08 16.91 -16.77
N ILE A 119 22.93 16.44 -17.25
CA ILE A 119 21.68 16.46 -16.50
C ILE A 119 21.74 15.36 -15.43
N THR A 120 21.47 15.73 -14.18
CA THR A 120 21.57 14.85 -13.01
C THR A 120 20.33 15.02 -12.16
N THR A 121 19.79 13.90 -11.67
CA THR A 121 18.73 13.86 -10.67
C THR A 121 19.34 13.57 -9.30
N ILE A 122 18.69 14.01 -8.23
CA ILE A 122 19.14 13.81 -6.85
C ILE A 122 17.94 13.86 -5.90
N ASP A 123 18.06 13.19 -4.77
CA ASP A 123 17.06 13.29 -3.71
C ASP A 123 17.16 14.66 -3.00
N PRO A 124 16.05 15.18 -2.44
CA PRO A 124 15.99 16.49 -1.79
C PRO A 124 16.85 16.62 -0.52
N ASP A 125 17.27 15.50 0.07
CA ASP A 125 18.20 15.44 1.20
C ASP A 125 19.67 15.32 0.76
N GLY A 126 19.93 15.25 -0.56
CA GLY A 126 21.26 15.13 -1.15
C GLY A 126 21.72 13.71 -1.41
N THR A 127 20.89 12.69 -1.18
CA THR A 127 21.24 11.31 -1.51
C THR A 127 20.97 10.95 -2.98
N ASP A 128 21.51 9.81 -3.39
CA ASP A 128 21.24 9.17 -4.68
C ASP A 128 21.37 10.08 -5.94
N PRO A 129 22.51 10.77 -6.15
CA PRO A 129 22.73 11.51 -7.38
C PRO A 129 22.86 10.56 -8.58
N PHE A 130 21.99 10.71 -9.58
CA PHE A 130 21.98 9.90 -10.79
C PHE A 130 22.11 10.76 -12.06
N SER A 131 23.19 10.57 -12.81
CA SER A 131 23.42 11.26 -14.09
C SER A 131 22.68 10.58 -15.22
N LEU A 132 21.90 11.36 -15.99
CA LEU A 132 21.11 10.86 -17.12
C LEU A 132 21.96 10.64 -18.39
N GLY A 133 23.28 10.86 -18.33
CA GLY A 133 24.19 10.62 -19.46
C GLY A 133 24.07 11.60 -20.63
N VAL A 134 23.17 12.58 -20.55
CA VAL A 134 22.94 13.61 -21.58
C VAL A 134 23.36 14.99 -21.11
N SER A 135 23.79 15.82 -22.07
CA SER A 135 24.16 17.21 -21.83
C SER A 135 23.06 18.16 -22.29
N GLY A 136 22.67 19.11 -21.44
CA GLY A 136 21.64 20.07 -21.78
C GLY A 136 21.40 21.11 -20.69
N THR A 137 20.38 21.94 -20.88
CA THR A 137 19.95 22.98 -19.93
C THR A 137 18.43 23.14 -19.95
N SER A 138 17.88 23.91 -18.99
CA SER A 138 16.45 24.24 -18.86
C SER A 138 15.56 23.00 -18.91
N MET A 139 15.33 22.40 -17.74
CA MET A 139 14.61 21.15 -17.59
C MET A 139 13.19 21.39 -17.10
N SER A 140 12.25 20.55 -17.57
CA SER A 140 10.90 20.44 -17.03
C SER A 140 10.50 18.96 -16.95
N TRP A 141 9.88 18.59 -15.84
CA TRP A 141 9.42 17.22 -15.60
C TRP A 141 8.08 16.97 -16.28
N SER A 142 7.88 15.75 -16.79
CA SER A 142 6.55 15.31 -17.18
C SER A 142 5.66 15.20 -15.93
N PRO A 143 4.33 15.40 -16.05
CA PRO A 143 3.42 15.38 -14.90
C PRO A 143 3.34 14.04 -14.17
N ASP A 144 3.65 12.94 -14.85
CA ASP A 144 3.74 11.60 -14.28
C ASP A 144 5.11 11.30 -13.62
N GLY A 145 6.06 12.23 -13.69
CA GLY A 145 7.40 12.10 -13.13
C GLY A 145 8.33 11.15 -13.88
N THR A 146 7.95 10.61 -15.04
CA THR A 146 8.73 9.57 -15.73
C THR A 146 9.76 10.10 -16.72
N LYS A 147 9.63 11.35 -17.16
CA LYS A 147 10.47 11.97 -18.20
C LYS A 147 10.88 13.39 -17.85
N ILE A 148 11.95 13.82 -18.50
CA ILE A 148 12.47 15.19 -18.46
C ILE A 148 12.52 15.75 -19.87
N ALA A 149 11.86 16.87 -20.10
CA ALA A 149 12.08 17.71 -21.28
C ALA A 149 13.26 18.64 -21.00
N TYR A 150 14.17 18.79 -21.95
CA TYR A 150 15.35 19.65 -21.81
C TYR A 150 15.83 20.21 -23.14
N ILE A 151 16.73 21.20 -23.09
CA ILE A 151 17.39 21.74 -24.26
C ILE A 151 18.71 20.99 -24.50
N GLY A 152 18.79 20.27 -25.62
CA GLY A 152 20.01 19.59 -26.09
C GLY A 152 20.43 20.17 -27.44
N THR A 153 21.64 20.73 -27.55
CA THR A 153 22.16 21.31 -28.82
C THR A 153 21.23 22.32 -29.51
N GLY A 154 20.42 23.04 -28.72
CA GLY A 154 19.44 24.02 -29.21
C GLY A 154 18.07 23.43 -29.57
N ASN A 155 17.87 22.12 -29.47
CA ASN A 155 16.59 21.44 -29.70
C ASN A 155 15.91 21.09 -28.37
N ILE A 156 14.59 20.90 -28.41
CA ILE A 156 13.87 20.24 -27.32
C ILE A 156 14.08 18.73 -27.44
N HIS A 157 14.50 18.12 -26.35
CA HIS A 157 14.64 16.69 -26.16
C HIS A 157 13.72 16.22 -25.05
N THR A 158 13.39 14.93 -25.04
CA THR A 158 12.84 14.23 -23.88
C THR A 158 13.69 13.01 -23.58
N ILE A 159 13.89 12.73 -22.30
CA ILE A 159 14.62 11.56 -21.82
C ILE A 159 13.88 10.94 -20.64
N ASN A 160 13.93 9.61 -20.50
CA ASN A 160 13.40 8.93 -19.34
C ASN A 160 14.31 9.17 -18.13
N ILE A 161 13.75 9.12 -16.91
CA ILE A 161 14.50 9.34 -15.67
C ILE A 161 15.57 8.27 -15.38
N ASP A 162 15.52 7.12 -16.07
CA ASP A 162 16.55 6.07 -16.03
C ASP A 162 17.72 6.34 -17.01
N GLY A 163 17.71 7.49 -17.71
CA GLY A 163 18.71 7.88 -18.70
C GLY A 163 18.52 7.24 -20.08
N THR A 164 17.46 6.46 -20.30
CA THR A 164 17.17 5.85 -21.60
C THR A 164 16.24 6.72 -22.44
N GLY A 165 16.14 6.40 -23.74
CA GLY A 165 15.09 6.97 -24.60
C GLY A 165 15.23 8.46 -24.94
N ASP A 166 16.44 9.02 -24.92
CA ASP A 166 16.69 10.39 -25.40
C ASP A 166 16.17 10.56 -26.83
N THR A 167 15.18 11.42 -26.98
CA THR A 167 14.46 11.69 -28.22
C THR A 167 14.40 13.18 -28.49
N THR A 168 14.97 13.61 -29.61
CA THR A 168 14.86 14.98 -30.10
C THR A 168 13.46 15.22 -30.68
N LEU A 169 12.73 16.22 -30.15
CA LEU A 169 11.39 16.57 -30.59
C LEU A 169 11.37 17.67 -31.66
N THR A 170 12.33 18.59 -31.64
CA THR A 170 12.41 19.69 -32.63
C THR A 170 13.59 19.50 -33.58
N SER A 171 13.50 20.08 -34.77
CA SER A 171 14.65 20.22 -35.68
C SER A 171 14.87 21.70 -35.98
N VAL A 172 15.63 22.36 -35.11
CA VAL A 172 16.07 23.75 -35.33
C VAL A 172 17.37 23.77 -36.14
N ASP A 173 17.54 24.76 -37.02
CA ASP A 173 18.79 24.99 -37.75
C ASP A 173 19.77 25.88 -36.96
N LEU A 174 20.97 26.14 -37.50
CA LEU A 174 21.99 26.96 -36.83
C LEU A 174 21.60 28.42 -36.56
N THR A 175 20.43 28.88 -37.03
CA THR A 175 19.91 30.22 -36.78
C THR A 175 18.80 30.25 -35.73
N GLN A 176 18.40 29.08 -35.23
CA GLN A 176 17.28 28.86 -34.33
C GLN A 176 17.70 28.07 -33.09
N ALA A 177 17.14 28.41 -31.93
CA ALA A 177 17.31 27.65 -30.70
C ALA A 177 15.97 27.60 -29.97
N ALA A 178 15.57 26.42 -29.51
CA ALA A 178 14.48 26.25 -28.57
C ALA A 178 14.98 26.53 -27.15
N GLY A 179 14.10 27.02 -26.28
CA GLY A 179 14.42 27.26 -24.89
C GLY A 179 13.23 27.15 -23.96
N GLU A 180 13.54 26.83 -22.70
CA GLU A 180 12.63 26.91 -21.55
C GLU A 180 11.37 26.06 -21.75
N PRO A 181 11.52 24.73 -21.95
CA PRO A 181 10.38 23.83 -22.13
C PRO A 181 9.55 23.73 -20.86
N ASP A 182 8.24 23.57 -21.03
CA ASP A 182 7.27 23.33 -19.97
C ASP A 182 6.21 22.32 -20.43
N TRP A 183 6.01 21.25 -19.65
CA TRP A 183 5.01 20.23 -19.95
C TRP A 183 3.60 20.73 -19.66
N SER A 184 2.64 20.33 -20.50
CA SER A 184 1.24 20.48 -20.17
C SER A 184 0.87 19.56 -18.99
N PRO A 185 -0.09 19.94 -18.12
CA PRO A 185 -0.48 19.14 -16.95
C PRO A 185 -0.99 17.73 -17.27
N ASP A 186 -1.53 17.54 -18.49
CA ASP A 186 -1.99 16.24 -18.97
C ASP A 186 -0.88 15.39 -19.62
N GLY A 187 0.34 15.93 -19.72
CA GLY A 187 1.51 15.25 -20.29
C GLY A 187 1.47 15.09 -21.80
N THR A 188 0.54 15.73 -22.52
CA THR A 188 0.38 15.53 -23.96
C THR A 188 1.22 16.46 -24.82
N LYS A 189 1.61 17.63 -24.29
CA LYS A 189 2.29 18.70 -25.03
C LYS A 189 3.43 19.31 -24.21
N ILE A 190 4.34 19.96 -24.93
CA ILE A 190 5.39 20.79 -24.35
C ILE A 190 5.32 22.18 -24.99
N ALA A 191 5.19 23.21 -24.17
CA ALA A 191 5.34 24.60 -24.58
C ALA A 191 6.81 25.01 -24.45
N PHE A 192 7.31 25.83 -25.36
CA PHE A 192 8.69 26.32 -25.31
C PHE A 192 8.85 27.59 -26.13
N ALA A 193 9.89 28.37 -25.86
CA ALA A 193 10.25 29.54 -26.67
C ALA A 193 11.18 29.13 -27.81
N MET A 194 10.96 29.66 -29.00
CA MET A 194 11.85 29.51 -30.14
C MET A 194 12.51 30.85 -30.46
N PHE A 195 13.83 30.90 -30.29
CA PHE A 195 14.68 32.05 -30.57
C PHE A 195 15.24 31.93 -31.98
N ARG A 196 14.99 32.92 -32.83
CA ARG A 196 15.57 32.98 -34.18
C ARG A 196 16.40 34.24 -34.35
N THR A 197 17.60 34.08 -34.89
CA THR A 197 18.53 35.20 -35.09
C THR A 197 17.89 36.30 -35.94
N GLY A 198 17.81 37.51 -35.38
CA GLY A 198 17.23 38.69 -36.06
C GLY A 198 15.71 38.77 -36.02
N PHE A 199 15.02 37.86 -35.31
CA PHE A 199 13.58 37.89 -35.12
C PHE A 199 13.23 37.82 -33.62
N PRO A 200 12.05 38.30 -33.22
CA PRO A 200 11.59 38.13 -31.85
C PRO A 200 11.40 36.64 -31.50
N ALA A 201 11.70 36.26 -30.26
CA ALA A 201 11.40 34.94 -29.70
C ALA A 201 9.89 34.68 -29.71
N GLN A 202 9.50 33.44 -29.98
CA GLN A 202 8.10 33.05 -30.16
C GLN A 202 7.76 31.79 -29.38
N VAL A 203 6.61 31.79 -28.72
CA VAL A 203 6.09 30.62 -28.01
C VAL A 203 5.54 29.61 -29.00
N HIS A 204 5.98 28.37 -28.86
CA HIS A 204 5.51 27.23 -29.62
C HIS A 204 5.00 26.15 -28.68
N THR A 205 4.15 25.26 -29.21
CA THR A 205 3.84 23.98 -28.60
C THR A 205 4.21 22.84 -29.55
N ILE A 206 4.56 21.70 -29.00
CA ILE A 206 4.76 20.45 -29.73
C ILE A 206 4.10 19.33 -28.94
N ASP A 207 3.56 18.33 -29.62
CA ASP A 207 3.08 17.12 -28.93
C ASP A 207 4.28 16.37 -28.35
N ALA A 208 4.10 15.71 -27.21
CA ALA A 208 5.16 14.97 -26.51
C ALA A 208 5.81 13.86 -27.36
N ASN A 209 5.13 13.41 -28.42
CA ASN A 209 5.65 12.46 -29.41
C ASN A 209 6.45 13.12 -30.56
N GLY A 210 6.63 14.44 -30.52
CA GLY A 210 7.36 15.23 -31.54
C GLY A 210 6.51 15.68 -32.73
N SER A 211 5.21 15.39 -32.76
CA SER A 211 4.32 15.84 -33.83
C SER A 211 3.67 17.20 -33.54
N ASN A 212 3.01 17.79 -34.55
CA ASN A 212 2.16 18.99 -34.40
C ASN A 212 2.85 20.23 -33.77
N LEU A 213 4.07 20.53 -34.22
CA LEU A 213 4.73 21.79 -33.87
C LEU A 213 3.89 23.01 -34.33
N THR A 214 3.46 23.82 -33.37
CA THR A 214 2.53 24.94 -33.58
C THR A 214 3.10 26.22 -32.98
N ASN A 215 3.20 27.29 -33.79
CA ASN A 215 3.57 28.62 -33.30
C ASN A 215 2.33 29.32 -32.73
N LEU A 216 2.42 29.77 -31.48
CA LEU A 216 1.32 30.44 -30.77
C LEU A 216 1.48 31.97 -30.76
N SER A 217 2.63 32.53 -31.15
CA SER A 217 2.94 33.97 -31.07
C SER A 217 2.56 34.77 -32.33
N ASP A 218 2.36 36.10 -32.18
CA ASP A 218 1.93 37.01 -33.26
C ASP A 218 3.05 37.86 -33.90
N ASN A 219 4.33 37.44 -33.83
CA ASN A 219 5.52 38.09 -34.46
C ASN A 219 5.82 39.55 -34.04
N GLY A 220 5.26 40.04 -32.92
CA GLY A 220 5.36 41.46 -32.55
C GLY A 220 6.55 41.85 -31.65
N GLU A 221 6.91 41.00 -30.69
CA GLU A 221 7.92 41.26 -29.65
C GLU A 221 8.52 39.93 -29.13
N ASN A 222 9.64 39.97 -28.40
CA ASN A 222 10.21 38.74 -27.84
C ASN A 222 9.28 38.17 -26.76
N GLU A 223 8.85 36.94 -26.95
CA GLU A 223 8.02 36.17 -26.03
C GLU A 223 8.78 34.89 -25.60
N PHE A 224 8.97 34.70 -24.29
CA PHE A 224 9.84 33.65 -23.73
C PHE A 224 9.35 33.12 -22.37
N SER A 225 9.93 32.01 -21.91
CA SER A 225 9.57 31.22 -20.73
C SER A 225 8.06 30.92 -20.64
N PRO A 226 7.50 30.19 -21.62
CA PRO A 226 6.10 29.81 -21.54
C PRO A 226 5.88 28.83 -20.39
N VAL A 227 4.74 28.99 -19.70
CA VAL A 227 4.31 28.12 -18.61
C VAL A 227 2.82 27.81 -18.80
N TRP A 228 2.45 26.54 -18.63
CA TRP A 228 1.06 26.11 -18.65
C TRP A 228 0.32 26.51 -17.37
N SER A 229 -0.96 26.84 -17.50
CA SER A 229 -1.84 26.88 -16.33
C SER A 229 -2.07 25.47 -15.79
N PRO A 230 -2.31 25.30 -14.47
CA PRO A 230 -2.51 23.97 -13.87
C PRO A 230 -3.67 23.16 -14.46
N ASP A 231 -4.70 23.84 -14.99
CA ASP A 231 -5.84 23.22 -15.67
C ASP A 231 -5.57 22.91 -17.16
N GLY A 232 -4.38 23.25 -17.67
CA GLY A 232 -3.98 23.06 -19.06
C GLY A 232 -4.69 23.94 -20.07
N THR A 233 -5.53 24.90 -19.65
CA THR A 233 -6.38 25.67 -20.57
C THR A 233 -5.67 26.90 -21.15
N LYS A 234 -4.61 27.38 -20.50
CA LYS A 234 -3.89 28.60 -20.85
C LYS A 234 -2.38 28.41 -20.81
N ILE A 235 -1.70 29.30 -21.52
CA ILE A 235 -0.25 29.47 -21.48
C ILE A 235 0.04 30.94 -21.17
N VAL A 236 1.00 31.18 -20.29
CA VAL A 236 1.54 32.51 -20.00
C VAL A 236 3.01 32.56 -20.39
N ALA A 237 3.45 33.67 -20.98
CA ALA A 237 4.86 33.91 -21.33
C ALA A 237 5.28 35.34 -21.01
N PHE A 238 6.58 35.56 -20.78
CA PHE A 238 7.14 36.90 -20.66
C PHE A 238 7.17 37.60 -22.00
N ARG A 239 6.90 38.90 -21.99
CA ARG A 239 6.93 39.75 -23.17
C ARG A 239 7.91 40.91 -22.99
N GLN A 240 8.73 41.16 -24.01
CA GLN A 240 9.85 42.12 -23.97
C GLN A 240 9.49 43.53 -23.46
N SER A 241 8.29 44.04 -23.78
CA SER A 241 7.82 45.37 -23.36
C SER A 241 7.31 45.44 -21.92
N TYR A 242 7.87 44.62 -21.03
CA TYR A 242 7.62 44.59 -19.57
C TYR A 242 6.23 44.09 -19.15
N GLY A 243 5.69 43.10 -19.86
CA GLY A 243 4.39 42.48 -19.56
C GLY A 243 4.42 40.95 -19.56
N LEU A 244 3.35 40.36 -19.04
CA LEU A 244 3.01 38.95 -19.29
C LEU A 244 1.99 38.88 -20.44
N LEU A 245 2.19 37.95 -21.36
CA LEU A 245 1.21 37.54 -22.36
C LEU A 245 0.50 36.30 -21.84
N SER A 246 -0.82 36.34 -21.68
CA SER A 246 -1.64 35.12 -21.58
C SER A 246 -2.26 34.81 -22.93
N MET A 247 -2.43 33.53 -23.21
CA MET A 247 -3.23 33.01 -24.30
C MET A 247 -3.90 31.71 -23.86
N ASN A 248 -4.93 31.30 -24.58
CA ASN A 248 -5.45 29.95 -24.47
C ASN A 248 -4.40 28.96 -25.00
N ALA A 249 -4.51 27.68 -24.61
CA ALA A 249 -3.60 26.62 -25.03
C ALA A 249 -3.44 26.47 -26.56
N ASP A 250 -4.45 26.88 -27.32
CA ASP A 250 -4.47 26.89 -28.79
C ASP A 250 -3.89 28.18 -29.42
N GLY A 251 -3.37 29.10 -28.60
CA GLY A 251 -2.82 30.39 -29.01
C GLY A 251 -3.88 31.47 -29.28
N THR A 252 -5.17 31.19 -29.07
CA THR A 252 -6.24 32.19 -29.16
C THR A 252 -6.36 33.01 -27.87
N GLY A 253 -7.21 34.04 -27.84
CA GLY A 253 -7.53 34.75 -26.59
C GLY A 253 -6.35 35.51 -25.96
N LYS A 254 -5.39 35.95 -26.78
CA LYS A 254 -4.19 36.67 -26.36
C LYS A 254 -4.52 37.97 -25.62
N ASN A 255 -3.97 38.13 -24.42
CA ASN A 255 -4.13 39.31 -23.58
C ASN A 255 -2.80 39.67 -22.91
N ILE A 256 -2.53 40.97 -22.78
CA ILE A 256 -1.36 41.50 -22.07
C ILE A 256 -1.81 41.90 -20.66
N ILE A 257 -1.13 41.37 -19.66
CA ILE A 257 -1.60 41.41 -18.27
C ILE A 257 -0.89 42.49 -17.46
N TYR A 258 0.25 42.97 -17.93
CA TYR A 258 1.00 44.04 -17.29
C TYR A 258 1.52 45.04 -18.33
N GLY A 259 1.13 46.31 -18.17
CA GLY A 259 1.46 47.41 -19.07
C GLY A 259 0.86 48.75 -18.61
N ASN A 260 1.66 49.58 -17.94
CA ASN A 260 1.45 51.02 -17.68
C ASN A 260 0.20 51.53 -16.92
N SER A 261 -0.64 50.69 -16.30
CA SER A 261 -1.63 51.16 -15.31
C SER A 261 -1.66 50.22 -14.11
N GLY A 262 -1.27 50.74 -12.94
CA GLY A 262 -1.07 50.00 -11.69
C GLY A 262 -2.35 49.47 -11.04
N ALA A 263 -3.11 48.65 -11.76
CA ALA A 263 -4.16 47.81 -11.20
C ALA A 263 -3.88 46.36 -11.62
N VAL A 264 -3.57 45.51 -10.65
CA VAL A 264 -3.66 44.06 -10.80
C VAL A 264 -5.13 43.76 -11.15
N PRO A 265 -5.44 43.07 -12.27
CA PRO A 265 -6.81 42.68 -12.56
C PRO A 265 -7.35 41.83 -11.41
N THR A 266 -8.52 42.16 -10.87
CA THR A 266 -9.16 41.41 -9.79
C THR A 266 -9.62 40.01 -10.19
N ASP A 267 -9.51 39.67 -11.48
CA ASP A 267 -9.83 38.37 -12.07
C ASP A 267 -8.60 37.44 -12.15
N TRP A 268 -7.51 37.87 -11.50
CA TRP A 268 -6.20 37.21 -11.42
C TRP A 268 -5.86 36.78 -9.99
N SER A 269 -6.88 36.64 -9.14
CA SER A 269 -6.78 35.60 -8.12
C SER A 269 -6.41 34.33 -8.88
N ILE A 270 -5.29 33.72 -8.51
CA ILE A 270 -5.06 32.31 -8.76
C ILE A 270 -6.44 31.66 -8.57
N SER A 271 -6.95 30.95 -9.58
CA SER A 271 -7.82 29.85 -9.24
C SER A 271 -6.93 28.92 -8.43
N THR A 272 -6.76 29.20 -7.13
CA THR A 272 -6.96 28.16 -6.14
C THR A 272 -8.19 27.46 -6.69
N ALA A 273 -8.09 26.18 -7.08
CA ALA A 273 -9.29 25.43 -7.42
C ALA A 273 -10.38 25.90 -6.47
N PRO A 274 -11.52 26.39 -7.01
CA PRO A 274 -12.46 27.23 -6.28
C PRO A 274 -12.61 26.63 -4.90
N PRO A 275 -12.51 27.38 -3.77
CA PRO A 275 -12.39 26.81 -2.43
C PRO A 275 -13.27 25.59 -2.34
N GLY A 276 -12.65 24.43 -2.46
CA GLY A 276 -13.26 23.25 -3.03
C GLY A 276 -12.68 22.06 -2.32
N ALA A 277 -13.43 20.98 -2.30
CA ALA A 277 -12.96 19.77 -1.68
C ALA A 277 -11.65 19.29 -2.35
N ASP A 278 -10.70 18.84 -1.55
CA ASP A 278 -9.49 18.14 -1.99
C ASP A 278 -9.54 16.76 -1.33
N VAL A 279 -10.05 15.78 -2.05
CA VAL A 279 -10.37 14.46 -1.51
C VAL A 279 -9.23 13.50 -1.80
N SER A 280 -8.49 13.17 -0.76
CA SER A 280 -7.41 12.18 -0.81
C SER A 280 -7.84 10.85 -0.20
N VAL A 281 -7.17 9.77 -0.60
CA VAL A 281 -7.34 8.45 -0.02
C VAL A 281 -6.00 7.85 0.41
N ALA A 282 -6.00 7.18 1.55
CA ALA A 282 -4.89 6.34 2.01
C ALA A 282 -5.44 4.95 2.39
N VAL A 283 -4.62 3.92 2.21
CA VAL A 283 -4.97 2.54 2.58
C VAL A 283 -3.86 1.97 3.43
N THR A 284 -4.20 1.34 4.54
CA THR A 284 -3.27 0.60 5.41
C THR A 284 -3.86 -0.75 5.77
N ASP A 285 -3.05 -1.70 6.18
CA ASP A 285 -3.46 -2.99 6.74
C ASP A 285 -3.12 -3.08 8.24
N SER A 286 -3.82 -3.97 8.95
CA SER A 286 -3.58 -4.21 10.38
C SER A 286 -2.42 -5.17 10.65
N ALA A 287 -2.04 -5.97 9.65
CA ALA A 287 -1.00 -6.97 9.74
C ALA A 287 -0.41 -7.25 8.35
N ASP A 288 0.92 -7.27 8.28
CA ASP A 288 1.70 -7.73 7.12
C ASP A 288 3.05 -8.29 7.63
N PRO A 289 3.38 -9.57 7.39
CA PRO A 289 2.58 -10.58 6.69
C PRO A 289 1.42 -11.15 7.54
N VAL A 290 0.47 -11.82 6.87
CA VAL A 290 -0.59 -12.63 7.49
C VAL A 290 -0.43 -14.11 7.12
N SER A 291 -1.05 -14.98 7.89
CA SER A 291 -1.04 -16.43 7.65
C SER A 291 -2.34 -16.93 7.06
N LEU A 292 -2.22 -17.85 6.11
CA LEU A 292 -3.36 -18.61 5.60
C LEU A 292 -4.03 -19.37 6.75
N GLY A 293 -5.36 -19.31 6.85
CA GLY A 293 -6.10 -19.88 8.00
C GLY A 293 -6.07 -19.06 9.29
N GLY A 294 -5.34 -17.94 9.32
CA GLY A 294 -5.32 -17.06 10.49
C GLY A 294 -6.63 -16.29 10.68
N SER A 295 -6.78 -15.66 11.85
CA SER A 295 -7.91 -14.76 12.11
C SER A 295 -8.04 -13.67 11.04
N PRO A 296 -9.26 -13.19 10.75
CA PRO A 296 -9.47 -12.11 9.79
C PRO A 296 -8.59 -10.89 10.07
N TYR A 297 -7.95 -10.36 9.04
CA TYR A 297 -7.21 -9.10 9.10
C TYR A 297 -8.04 -7.97 8.50
N THR A 298 -7.59 -6.72 8.67
CA THR A 298 -8.35 -5.56 8.20
C THR A 298 -7.52 -4.64 7.31
N TYR A 299 -8.15 -4.12 6.26
CA TYR A 299 -7.71 -2.91 5.58
C TYR A 299 -8.48 -1.71 6.15
N THR A 300 -7.75 -0.64 6.46
CA THR A 300 -8.33 0.65 6.83
C THR A 300 -8.11 1.63 5.68
N VAL A 301 -9.20 2.06 5.06
CA VAL A 301 -9.23 3.10 4.03
C VAL A 301 -9.60 4.42 4.68
N SER A 302 -8.72 5.41 4.61
CA SER A 302 -8.96 6.76 5.13
C SER A 302 -9.18 7.71 3.96
N VAL A 303 -10.37 8.34 3.93
CA VAL A 303 -10.71 9.37 2.96
C VAL A 303 -10.71 10.71 3.67
N ALA A 304 -9.85 11.63 3.25
CA ALA A 304 -9.69 12.93 3.88
C ALA A 304 -10.06 14.05 2.91
N ASN A 305 -10.57 15.17 3.44
CA ASN A 305 -10.80 16.39 2.68
C ASN A 305 -9.83 17.48 3.15
N ALA A 306 -8.72 17.67 2.45
CA ALA A 306 -7.71 18.69 2.78
C ALA A 306 -8.13 20.11 2.34
N GLY A 307 -9.19 20.21 1.53
CA GLY A 307 -9.67 21.45 0.96
C GLY A 307 -10.34 22.36 2.00
N PRO A 308 -10.36 23.69 1.75
CA PRO A 308 -10.99 24.66 2.65
C PRO A 308 -12.53 24.61 2.63
N SER A 309 -13.13 23.86 1.71
CA SER A 309 -14.58 23.65 1.61
C SER A 309 -14.95 22.20 1.87
N GLY A 310 -16.17 21.95 2.34
CA GLY A 310 -16.69 20.60 2.49
C GLY A 310 -16.87 19.89 1.14
N ALA A 311 -16.62 18.59 1.13
CA ALA A 311 -16.91 17.67 0.04
C ALA A 311 -18.29 17.07 0.22
N THR A 312 -19.06 16.92 -0.86
CA THR A 312 -20.37 16.25 -0.85
C THR A 312 -20.43 15.12 -1.86
N GLY A 313 -21.33 14.18 -1.62
CA GLY A 313 -21.43 12.95 -2.42
C GLY A 313 -20.14 12.14 -2.43
N VAL A 314 -19.34 12.20 -1.35
CA VAL A 314 -18.09 11.47 -1.24
C VAL A 314 -18.38 9.98 -1.28
N ALA A 315 -17.72 9.29 -2.19
CA ALA A 315 -17.78 7.85 -2.34
C ALA A 315 -16.39 7.28 -2.52
N VAL A 316 -16.16 6.08 -1.98
CA VAL A 316 -14.91 5.34 -2.16
C VAL A 316 -15.22 3.93 -2.66
N SER A 317 -14.44 3.48 -3.62
CA SER A 317 -14.50 2.14 -4.17
C SER A 317 -13.16 1.46 -3.96
N THR A 318 -13.17 0.33 -3.24
CA THR A 318 -11.99 -0.48 -2.96
C THR A 318 -12.11 -1.81 -3.68
N THR A 319 -11.12 -2.16 -4.50
CA THR A 319 -11.06 -3.47 -5.17
C THR A 319 -9.91 -4.28 -4.58
N LEU A 320 -10.21 -5.50 -4.15
CA LEU A 320 -9.23 -6.47 -3.66
C LEU A 320 -8.82 -7.41 -4.80
N SER A 321 -7.52 -7.45 -5.11
CA SER A 321 -6.95 -8.25 -6.20
C SER A 321 -5.83 -9.17 -5.71
N GLY A 322 -5.42 -10.16 -6.51
CA GLY A 322 -4.35 -11.12 -6.15
C GLY A 322 -4.85 -12.45 -5.59
N ALA A 323 -4.24 -12.97 -4.53
CA ALA A 323 -4.53 -14.29 -3.91
C ALA A 323 -5.96 -14.42 -3.35
N ASN A 324 -6.61 -15.60 -3.50
CA ASN A 324 -8.01 -15.83 -3.10
C ASN A 324 -8.29 -15.41 -1.65
N ARG A 325 -9.51 -14.88 -1.45
CA ARG A 325 -9.95 -14.28 -0.19
C ARG A 325 -11.46 -14.18 -0.10
N THR A 326 -11.94 -14.09 1.13
CA THR A 326 -13.32 -13.76 1.48
C THR A 326 -13.36 -12.36 2.11
N ILE A 327 -14.32 -11.53 1.71
CA ILE A 327 -14.57 -10.22 2.33
C ILE A 327 -15.67 -10.42 3.37
N ASN A 328 -15.30 -10.40 4.64
CA ASN A 328 -16.20 -10.74 5.74
C ASN A 328 -17.17 -9.60 6.03
N SER A 329 -16.67 -8.37 6.04
CA SER A 329 -17.48 -7.18 6.31
C SER A 329 -16.79 -5.90 5.84
N ALA A 330 -17.58 -4.83 5.69
CA ALA A 330 -17.09 -3.49 5.46
C ALA A 330 -17.91 -2.49 6.29
N THR A 331 -17.24 -1.75 7.19
CA THR A 331 -17.89 -0.79 8.08
C THR A 331 -17.28 0.60 7.88
N SER A 332 -18.11 1.60 7.67
CA SER A 332 -17.69 3.00 7.55
C SER A 332 -17.98 3.78 8.83
N SER A 333 -17.12 4.74 9.15
CA SER A 333 -17.34 5.73 10.22
C SER A 333 -18.55 6.63 9.98
N GLN A 334 -18.94 6.81 8.71
CA GLN A 334 -20.13 7.53 8.29
C GLN A 334 -20.64 7.00 6.95
N GLY A 335 -21.94 7.12 6.73
CA GLY A 335 -22.58 6.63 5.52
C GLY A 335 -22.83 5.13 5.55
N SER A 336 -22.67 4.47 4.41
CA SER A 336 -22.94 3.03 4.26
C SER A 336 -22.02 2.38 3.23
N CYS A 337 -21.73 1.10 3.43
CA CYS A 337 -20.93 0.28 2.53
C CYS A 337 -21.72 -0.92 2.02
N THR A 338 -21.45 -1.32 0.78
CA THR A 338 -21.95 -2.54 0.16
C THR A 338 -20.78 -3.37 -0.33
N VAL A 339 -20.75 -4.64 0.06
CA VAL A 339 -19.76 -5.62 -0.42
C VAL A 339 -20.34 -6.33 -1.64
N SER A 340 -19.66 -6.19 -2.78
CA SER A 340 -19.93 -6.91 -4.02
C SER A 340 -18.60 -7.44 -4.54
N ALA A 341 -18.15 -8.55 -3.96
CA ALA A 341 -16.82 -9.11 -4.20
C ALA A 341 -16.47 -9.18 -5.71
N PRO A 342 -15.25 -8.75 -6.13
CA PRO A 342 -14.10 -8.37 -5.30
C PRO A 342 -14.08 -6.91 -4.83
N THR A 343 -15.17 -6.16 -5.00
CA THR A 343 -15.23 -4.72 -4.76
C THR A 343 -16.09 -4.38 -3.53
N VAL A 344 -15.62 -3.43 -2.73
CA VAL A 344 -16.37 -2.76 -1.66
C VAL A 344 -16.66 -1.34 -2.13
N SER A 345 -17.93 -0.95 -2.13
CA SER A 345 -18.34 0.41 -2.49
C SER A 345 -19.00 1.07 -1.29
N CYS A 346 -18.51 2.26 -0.90
CA CYS A 346 -19.04 3.01 0.22
C CYS A 346 -19.47 4.41 -0.19
N THR A 347 -20.67 4.80 0.21
CA THR A 347 -21.18 6.17 0.11
C THR A 347 -20.98 6.85 1.45
N LEU A 348 -19.96 7.69 1.57
CA LEU A 348 -19.56 8.36 2.82
C LEU A 348 -20.33 9.66 3.06
N GLY A 349 -20.96 10.24 2.03
CA GLY A 349 -21.79 11.44 2.16
C GLY A 349 -20.95 12.72 2.17
N ALA A 350 -21.25 13.64 3.09
CA ALA A 350 -20.50 14.90 3.18
C ALA A 350 -19.31 14.78 4.15
N ILE A 351 -18.14 15.26 3.74
CA ILE A 351 -16.95 15.38 4.59
C ILE A 351 -16.62 16.87 4.72
N ALA A 352 -16.62 17.39 5.95
CA ALA A 352 -16.31 18.81 6.20
C ALA A 352 -14.88 19.16 5.75
N ALA A 353 -14.60 20.46 5.61
CA ALA A 353 -13.24 20.94 5.38
C ALA A 353 -12.31 20.45 6.50
N SER A 354 -11.14 19.93 6.13
CA SER A 354 -10.18 19.28 7.04
C SER A 354 -10.74 18.05 7.79
N GLY A 355 -11.89 17.52 7.36
CA GLY A 355 -12.50 16.32 7.93
C GLY A 355 -11.99 15.05 7.27
N SER A 356 -12.31 13.91 7.88
CA SER A 356 -12.02 12.60 7.31
C SER A 356 -13.11 11.59 7.67
N ALA A 357 -13.18 10.53 6.87
CA ALA A 357 -14.00 9.35 7.09
C ALA A 357 -13.16 8.11 6.84
N THR A 358 -13.33 7.10 7.68
CA THR A 358 -12.66 5.80 7.55
C THR A 358 -13.64 4.70 7.12
N VAL A 359 -13.12 3.72 6.39
CA VAL A 359 -13.76 2.43 6.09
C VAL A 359 -12.82 1.32 6.54
N THR A 360 -13.33 0.39 7.35
CA THR A 360 -12.62 -0.81 7.77
C THR A 360 -13.21 -2.00 7.01
N ILE A 361 -12.36 -2.73 6.29
CA ILE A 361 -12.74 -3.92 5.51
C ILE A 361 -12.07 -5.13 6.16
N SER A 362 -12.86 -6.08 6.63
CA SER A 362 -12.37 -7.35 7.20
C SER A 362 -12.25 -8.41 6.10
N VAL A 363 -11.10 -9.07 6.05
CA VAL A 363 -10.73 -10.03 5.00
C VAL A 363 -10.15 -11.29 5.63
N THR A 364 -10.57 -12.45 5.13
CA THR A 364 -9.94 -13.75 5.41
C THR A 364 -9.27 -14.26 4.14
N PRO A 365 -7.94 -14.48 4.14
CA PRO A 365 -7.26 -15.07 2.99
C PRO A 365 -7.62 -16.55 2.86
N SER A 366 -7.79 -17.02 1.62
CA SER A 366 -8.09 -18.42 1.29
C SER A 366 -7.08 -19.02 0.30
N ALA A 367 -6.00 -18.29 0.01
CA ALA A 367 -4.84 -18.81 -0.70
C ALA A 367 -3.60 -17.99 -0.35
N THR A 368 -2.42 -18.59 -0.48
CA THR A 368 -1.15 -17.88 -0.35
C THR A 368 -0.89 -16.93 -1.52
N GLY A 369 -0.02 -15.95 -1.28
CA GLY A 369 0.35 -14.93 -2.26
C GLY A 369 0.04 -13.52 -1.76
N THR A 370 -0.03 -12.56 -2.67
CA THR A 370 -0.25 -11.16 -2.31
C THR A 370 -1.72 -10.78 -2.55
N ILE A 371 -2.33 -10.11 -1.57
CA ILE A 371 -3.63 -9.44 -1.73
C ILE A 371 -3.36 -7.94 -1.79
N THR A 372 -3.87 -7.26 -2.82
CA THR A 372 -3.73 -5.81 -2.97
C THR A 372 -5.08 -5.13 -2.93
N ALA A 373 -5.26 -4.22 -1.98
CA ALA A 373 -6.42 -3.36 -1.82
C ALA A 373 -6.18 -2.01 -2.51
N THR A 374 -6.79 -1.80 -3.68
CA THR A 374 -6.73 -0.51 -4.40
C THR A 374 -8.01 0.26 -4.17
N SER A 375 -7.91 1.43 -3.54
CA SER A 375 -9.04 2.31 -3.23
C SER A 375 -9.00 3.57 -4.08
N THR A 376 -10.13 3.95 -4.64
CA THR A 376 -10.33 5.21 -5.36
C THR A 376 -11.48 5.99 -4.75
N ALA A 377 -11.22 7.23 -4.33
CA ALA A 377 -12.20 8.15 -3.80
C ALA A 377 -12.70 9.13 -4.87
N SER A 378 -13.92 9.62 -4.69
CA SER A 378 -14.56 10.61 -5.57
C SER A 378 -15.46 11.52 -4.75
N ALA A 379 -15.69 12.73 -5.25
CA ALA A 379 -16.64 13.70 -4.72
C ALA A 379 -17.34 14.43 -5.86
N THR A 380 -18.38 15.20 -5.56
CA THR A 380 -19.13 15.96 -6.58
C THR A 380 -18.46 17.26 -6.98
N GLU A 381 -17.66 17.81 -6.06
CA GLU A 381 -16.87 19.02 -6.26
C GLU A 381 -15.63 18.72 -7.10
N THR A 382 -15.14 19.73 -7.82
CA THR A 382 -13.89 19.62 -8.56
C THR A 382 -12.71 19.50 -7.60
N ASP A 383 -11.94 18.43 -7.76
CA ASP A 383 -10.75 18.16 -6.96
C ASP A 383 -9.49 18.75 -7.63
N PRO A 384 -8.75 19.68 -6.98
CA PRO A 384 -7.49 20.21 -7.50
C PRO A 384 -6.38 19.17 -7.66
N SER A 385 -6.43 18.11 -6.84
CA SER A 385 -5.30 17.24 -6.54
C SER A 385 -5.62 15.79 -6.91
N SER A 386 -6.38 15.57 -7.98
CA SER A 386 -6.98 14.27 -8.36
C SER A 386 -6.04 13.04 -8.37
N GLY A 387 -4.72 13.25 -8.44
CA GLY A 387 -3.71 12.18 -8.31
C GLY A 387 -3.64 11.54 -6.91
N ASN A 388 -4.12 12.21 -5.86
CA ASN A 388 -4.16 11.69 -4.49
C ASN A 388 -5.47 10.91 -4.18
N ASN A 389 -6.37 10.79 -5.15
CA ASN A 389 -7.68 10.15 -5.00
C ASN A 389 -7.60 8.63 -5.17
N THR A 390 -6.40 8.07 -5.43
CA THR A 390 -6.19 6.62 -5.51
C THR A 390 -4.98 6.21 -4.68
N ALA A 391 -5.14 5.16 -3.87
CA ALA A 391 -4.05 4.54 -3.12
C ALA A 391 -4.21 3.03 -3.09
N ALA A 392 -3.10 2.31 -2.95
CA ALA A 392 -3.09 0.86 -2.86
C ALA A 392 -2.20 0.39 -1.72
N GLN A 393 -2.62 -0.68 -1.04
CA GLN A 393 -1.84 -1.38 -0.03
C GLN A 393 -1.83 -2.87 -0.36
N SER A 394 -0.67 -3.52 -0.23
CA SER A 394 -0.49 -4.94 -0.46
C SER A 394 -0.16 -5.66 0.84
N THR A 395 -0.75 -6.84 1.03
CA THR A 395 -0.50 -7.71 2.18
C THR A 395 -0.03 -9.07 1.68
N THR A 396 1.01 -9.62 2.31
CA THR A 396 1.53 -10.94 1.96
C THR A 396 0.88 -12.02 2.82
N VAL A 397 0.28 -13.02 2.18
CA VAL A 397 -0.26 -14.24 2.82
C VAL A 397 0.78 -15.35 2.72
N ASN A 398 1.32 -15.76 3.87
CA ASN A 398 2.29 -16.84 3.98
C ASN A 398 1.61 -18.20 4.22
N ASN A 399 2.34 -19.27 3.86
CA ASN A 399 1.99 -20.64 4.19
C ASN A 399 2.69 -21.04 5.50
N ALA A 400 2.24 -20.49 6.63
CA ALA A 400 2.90 -20.73 7.91
C ALA A 400 2.86 -22.21 8.34
N LEU A 401 1.82 -22.94 7.95
CA LEU A 401 1.63 -24.37 8.24
C LEU A 401 2.33 -25.30 7.23
N GLY A 402 2.84 -24.77 6.12
CA GLY A 402 3.51 -25.59 5.11
C GLY A 402 2.57 -26.50 4.30
N CYS A 403 1.27 -26.21 4.29
CA CYS A 403 0.23 -27.00 3.60
C CYS A 403 0.62 -27.27 2.14
N THR A 404 0.59 -28.55 1.72
CA THR A 404 0.69 -28.99 0.33
C THR A 404 -0.67 -28.95 -0.36
N ILE A 405 -1.75 -29.15 0.42
CA ILE A 405 -3.15 -29.07 -0.01
C ILE A 405 -3.87 -28.10 0.93
N THR A 406 -4.66 -27.19 0.37
CA THR A 406 -5.37 -26.19 1.18
C THR A 406 -6.79 -26.00 0.66
N GLY A 407 -7.75 -26.08 1.58
CA GLY A 407 -9.13 -25.68 1.39
C GLY A 407 -9.32 -24.16 1.43
N THR A 408 -10.54 -23.77 1.70
CA THR A 408 -11.07 -22.42 1.78
C THR A 408 -11.75 -22.24 3.14
N PRO A 409 -12.18 -21.01 3.51
CA PRO A 409 -12.97 -20.81 4.74
C PRO A 409 -14.43 -21.30 4.68
N GLY A 410 -14.78 -22.20 3.79
CA GLY A 410 -16.11 -22.83 3.75
C GLY A 410 -15.99 -24.31 3.40
N ASP A 411 -17.09 -25.06 3.52
CA ASP A 411 -17.11 -26.52 3.43
C ASP A 411 -16.41 -27.07 2.17
N ASP A 412 -15.31 -27.78 2.38
CA ASP A 412 -14.46 -28.34 1.34
C ASP A 412 -14.41 -29.88 1.34
N THR A 413 -13.92 -30.44 0.24
CA THR A 413 -13.60 -31.87 0.15
C THR A 413 -12.17 -32.03 -0.34
N LEU A 414 -11.29 -32.53 0.53
CA LEU A 414 -9.84 -32.60 0.32
C LEU A 414 -9.34 -34.05 0.29
N ASN A 415 -8.34 -34.34 -0.55
CA ASN A 415 -7.75 -35.68 -0.67
C ASN A 415 -6.23 -35.57 -0.93
N GLY A 416 -5.40 -36.14 -0.06
CA GLY A 416 -3.93 -36.20 -0.21
C GLY A 416 -3.47 -37.23 -1.24
N GLY A 417 -4.00 -38.44 -1.12
CA GLY A 417 -3.87 -39.47 -2.14
C GLY A 417 -2.65 -40.36 -1.93
N ASN A 418 -1.49 -40.03 -2.52
CA ASN A 418 -0.25 -40.80 -2.29
C ASN A 418 0.90 -39.85 -1.96
N GLY A 419 1.67 -40.21 -0.94
CA GLY A 419 2.83 -39.45 -0.48
C GLY A 419 2.52 -38.75 0.83
N ASN A 420 3.55 -38.21 1.47
CA ASN A 420 3.38 -37.50 2.74
C ASN A 420 2.86 -36.08 2.45
N ASP A 421 1.59 -35.84 2.73
CA ASP A 421 0.89 -34.60 2.50
C ASP A 421 0.73 -33.76 3.78
N VAL A 422 0.61 -32.45 3.59
CA VAL A 422 0.20 -31.52 4.64
C VAL A 422 -1.11 -30.88 4.19
N ILE A 423 -2.22 -31.30 4.76
CA ILE A 423 -3.56 -30.89 4.35
C ILE A 423 -4.11 -29.88 5.37
N CYS A 424 -4.68 -28.79 4.87
CA CYS A 424 -5.27 -27.75 5.70
C CYS A 424 -6.69 -27.41 5.21
N GLY A 425 -7.73 -27.77 5.96
CA GLY A 425 -9.14 -27.45 5.69
C GLY A 425 -9.43 -25.95 5.80
N LEU A 426 -8.91 -25.35 6.87
CA LEU A 426 -9.04 -23.95 7.28
C LEU A 426 -10.32 -23.67 8.07
N GLY A 427 -11.48 -23.62 7.42
CA GLY A 427 -12.71 -23.53 8.18
C GLY A 427 -13.93 -23.70 7.30
N GLY A 428 -15.10 -23.81 7.91
CA GLY A 428 -16.20 -24.54 7.28
C GLY A 428 -16.18 -25.99 7.76
N ASN A 429 -17.20 -26.75 7.38
CA ASN A 429 -17.29 -28.16 7.75
C ASN A 429 -16.67 -29.00 6.62
N ASP A 430 -15.44 -29.44 6.82
CA ASP A 430 -14.62 -30.05 5.79
C ASP A 430 -14.72 -31.58 5.79
N THR A 431 -14.58 -32.19 4.61
CA THR A 431 -14.35 -33.65 4.48
C THR A 431 -12.94 -33.88 3.98
N ILE A 432 -12.08 -34.49 4.80
CA ILE A 432 -10.66 -34.62 4.52
C ILE A 432 -10.24 -36.09 4.52
N ASN A 433 -9.52 -36.53 3.48
CA ASN A 433 -8.89 -37.85 3.43
C ASN A 433 -7.38 -37.69 3.18
N GLY A 434 -6.53 -38.17 4.10
CA GLY A 434 -5.07 -38.17 3.99
C GLY A 434 -4.62 -39.06 2.84
N GLY A 435 -4.92 -40.35 2.94
CA GLY A 435 -4.79 -41.30 1.84
C GLY A 435 -3.77 -42.39 2.11
N ASN A 436 -2.57 -42.29 1.51
CA ASN A 436 -1.49 -43.25 1.74
C ASN A 436 -0.22 -42.50 2.11
N ASN A 437 0.54 -43.11 3.02
CA ASN A 437 1.74 -42.57 3.66
C ASN A 437 1.41 -41.57 4.76
N ASN A 438 2.44 -41.22 5.54
CA ASN A 438 2.32 -40.43 6.75
C ASN A 438 1.98 -38.97 6.42
N ASP A 439 0.77 -38.56 6.77
CA ASP A 439 0.18 -37.27 6.49
C ASP A 439 0.11 -36.39 7.74
N THR A 440 0.04 -35.08 7.54
CA THR A 440 -0.28 -34.11 8.59
C THR A 440 -1.53 -33.35 8.18
N ILE A 441 -2.61 -33.50 8.95
CA ILE A 441 -3.92 -32.93 8.63
C ILE A 441 -4.29 -31.87 9.68
N PHE A 442 -4.71 -30.70 9.20
CA PHE A 442 -5.32 -29.64 10.00
C PHE A 442 -6.75 -29.42 9.48
N GLY A 443 -7.77 -29.78 10.27
CA GLY A 443 -9.19 -29.53 9.94
C GLY A 443 -9.45 -28.03 9.91
N GLY A 444 -9.33 -27.39 11.07
CA GLY A 444 -9.44 -25.94 11.21
C GLY A 444 -10.63 -25.59 12.08
N ALA A 445 -11.51 -24.73 11.59
CA ALA A 445 -12.69 -24.29 12.33
C ALA A 445 -13.99 -24.70 11.65
N GLY A 446 -14.81 -25.50 12.31
CA GLY A 446 -16.04 -26.07 11.79
C GLY A 446 -16.15 -27.52 12.27
N ASN A 447 -17.23 -28.20 11.91
CA ASN A 447 -17.40 -29.60 12.26
C ASN A 447 -16.89 -30.46 11.09
N ASP A 448 -15.69 -31.00 11.24
CA ASP A 448 -14.93 -31.67 10.19
C ASP A 448 -15.10 -33.21 10.24
N ASP A 449 -15.00 -33.87 9.09
CA ASP A 449 -15.00 -35.32 8.90
C ASP A 449 -13.65 -35.73 8.29
N ILE A 450 -12.76 -36.30 9.12
CA ILE A 450 -11.35 -36.50 8.80
C ILE A 450 -10.98 -37.99 8.85
N ASP A 451 -10.41 -38.50 7.76
CA ASP A 451 -9.87 -39.87 7.61
C ASP A 451 -8.37 -39.79 7.27
N GLY A 452 -7.50 -40.25 8.18
CA GLY A 452 -6.04 -40.29 7.97
C GLY A 452 -5.65 -41.25 6.85
N GLY A 453 -6.17 -42.48 6.91
CA GLY A 453 -6.09 -43.46 5.84
C GLY A 453 -5.07 -44.56 6.10
N ASN A 454 -3.91 -44.52 5.44
CA ASN A 454 -2.82 -45.48 5.70
C ASN A 454 -1.54 -44.72 5.94
N GLY A 455 -0.83 -45.03 7.02
CA GLY A 455 0.41 -44.36 7.37
C GLY A 455 0.40 -44.03 8.85
N ASP A 456 1.53 -43.57 9.38
CA ASP A 456 1.52 -43.00 10.74
C ASP A 456 1.18 -41.52 10.58
N ASP A 457 -0.09 -41.17 10.79
CA ASP A 457 -0.66 -39.86 10.50
C ASP A 457 -0.70 -38.96 11.74
N THR A 458 -0.70 -37.64 11.52
CA THR A 458 -0.89 -36.66 12.59
C THR A 458 -2.06 -35.74 12.25
N ILE A 459 -3.12 -35.77 13.04
CA ILE A 459 -4.37 -35.06 12.76
C ILE A 459 -4.66 -34.05 13.86
N TYR A 460 -4.93 -32.80 13.49
CA TYR A 460 -5.43 -31.74 14.37
C TYR A 460 -6.79 -31.28 13.81
N ALA A 461 -7.91 -31.67 14.43
CA ALA A 461 -9.23 -31.33 13.90
C ALA A 461 -9.58 -29.86 14.15
N GLY A 462 -9.40 -29.35 15.36
CA GLY A 462 -9.32 -27.91 15.62
C GLY A 462 -10.44 -27.40 16.49
N THR A 463 -11.40 -26.65 15.95
CA THR A 463 -12.55 -26.16 16.73
C THR A 463 -13.85 -26.55 16.06
N GLY A 464 -14.80 -27.10 16.81
CA GLY A 464 -16.07 -27.62 16.31
C GLY A 464 -16.27 -29.04 16.81
N ASP A 465 -17.45 -29.62 16.58
CA ASP A 465 -17.68 -31.03 16.94
C ASP A 465 -17.23 -31.92 15.78
N ASP A 466 -16.04 -32.51 15.88
CA ASP A 466 -15.33 -33.19 14.80
C ASP A 466 -15.52 -34.72 14.81
N ILE A 467 -15.37 -35.34 13.64
CA ILE A 467 -15.31 -36.80 13.46
C ILE A 467 -13.96 -37.17 12.87
N ILE A 468 -13.19 -38.00 13.57
CA ILE A 468 -11.83 -38.39 13.17
C ILE A 468 -11.68 -39.91 13.13
N ASP A 469 -11.11 -40.43 12.05
CA ASP A 469 -10.62 -41.81 11.90
C ASP A 469 -9.15 -41.77 11.52
N GLY A 470 -8.25 -42.31 12.36
CA GLY A 470 -6.81 -42.40 12.07
C GLY A 470 -6.52 -43.33 10.91
N GLY A 471 -7.27 -44.43 10.80
CA GLY A 471 -7.15 -45.39 9.72
C GLY A 471 -6.22 -46.56 10.06
N ASN A 472 -5.03 -46.63 9.46
CA ASN A 472 -4.11 -47.77 9.65
C ASN A 472 -2.69 -47.30 9.92
N SER A 473 -2.02 -48.03 10.80
CA SER A 473 -0.70 -47.78 11.40
C SER A 473 -0.82 -46.90 12.64
N ASP A 474 0.30 -46.42 13.18
CA ASP A 474 0.32 -45.81 14.51
C ASP A 474 0.05 -44.30 14.39
N ASP A 475 -1.17 -43.86 14.71
CA ASP A 475 -1.64 -42.50 14.46
C ASP A 475 -1.56 -41.57 15.69
N THR A 476 -1.63 -40.26 15.47
CA THR A 476 -1.71 -39.25 16.54
C THR A 476 -2.81 -38.24 16.22
N LEU A 477 -3.90 -38.27 16.97
CA LEU A 477 -5.13 -37.51 16.71
C LEU A 477 -5.37 -36.51 17.85
N TYR A 478 -5.68 -35.26 17.50
CA TYR A 478 -6.06 -34.20 18.42
C TYR A 478 -7.44 -33.67 17.98
N GLY A 479 -8.45 -33.80 18.84
CA GLY A 479 -9.82 -33.30 18.64
C GLY A 479 -9.85 -31.78 18.65
N GLY A 480 -9.58 -31.19 19.81
CA GLY A 480 -9.45 -29.75 19.96
C GLY A 480 -10.58 -29.17 20.81
N ASP A 481 -11.16 -28.04 20.42
CA ASP A 481 -12.32 -27.47 21.13
C ASP A 481 -13.63 -28.02 20.52
N GLY A 482 -14.48 -28.72 21.27
CA GLY A 482 -15.77 -29.21 20.80
C GLY A 482 -16.13 -30.56 21.40
N ASP A 483 -17.33 -31.09 21.15
CA ASP A 483 -17.67 -32.46 21.57
C ASP A 483 -17.28 -33.44 20.44
N ASP A 484 -16.08 -34.04 20.51
CA ASP A 484 -15.49 -34.78 19.39
C ASP A 484 -15.78 -36.29 19.39
N VAL A 485 -15.71 -36.90 18.20
CA VAL A 485 -15.76 -38.36 18.01
C VAL A 485 -14.52 -38.84 17.30
N MET A 486 -13.67 -39.60 17.99
CA MET A 486 -12.40 -40.07 17.43
C MET A 486 -12.28 -41.59 17.44
N GLY A 487 -11.68 -42.13 16.38
CA GLY A 487 -11.29 -43.52 16.26
C GLY A 487 -9.82 -43.64 15.81
N GLY A 488 -9.01 -44.41 16.54
CA GLY A 488 -7.61 -44.64 16.15
C GLY A 488 -7.48 -45.53 14.91
N GLY A 489 -8.34 -46.53 14.80
CA GLY A 489 -8.34 -47.46 13.67
C GLY A 489 -7.52 -48.73 13.95
N ASN A 490 -6.55 -49.04 13.10
CA ASN A 490 -5.65 -50.19 13.27
C ASN A 490 -4.24 -49.70 13.61
N GLY A 491 -3.76 -49.90 14.82
CA GLY A 491 -2.41 -49.49 15.18
C GLY A 491 -2.29 -49.29 16.68
N ALA A 492 -1.13 -48.80 17.11
CA ALA A 492 -0.99 -48.21 18.43
C ALA A 492 -1.15 -46.69 18.30
N ASP A 493 -2.35 -46.20 18.61
CA ASP A 493 -2.75 -44.82 18.31
C ASP A 493 -2.77 -43.94 19.56
N TYR A 494 -2.49 -42.66 19.37
CA TYR A 494 -2.63 -41.64 20.42
C TYR A 494 -3.81 -40.72 20.09
N LEU A 495 -4.86 -40.71 20.92
CA LEU A 495 -6.03 -39.83 20.72
C LEU A 495 -6.18 -38.86 21.89
N TYR A 496 -6.17 -37.57 21.58
CA TYR A 496 -6.32 -36.48 22.52
C TYR A 496 -7.63 -35.73 22.27
N GLY A 497 -8.64 -35.94 23.13
CA GLY A 497 -9.91 -35.19 23.15
C GLY A 497 -9.71 -33.67 23.11
N GLU A 498 -8.89 -33.18 24.04
CA GLU A 498 -8.80 -31.77 24.38
C GLU A 498 -10.15 -31.24 24.90
N ALA A 499 -10.53 -30.00 24.60
CA ALA A 499 -11.62 -29.33 25.30
C ALA A 499 -13.01 -29.73 24.81
N GLY A 500 -13.69 -30.61 25.54
CA GLY A 500 -14.94 -31.19 25.04
C GLY A 500 -15.66 -32.09 26.02
N ASN A 501 -16.79 -32.67 25.62
CA ASN A 501 -17.17 -34.00 26.12
C ASN A 501 -16.98 -34.98 24.96
N ASP A 502 -15.88 -35.72 25.00
CA ASP A 502 -15.42 -36.45 23.82
C ASP A 502 -15.80 -37.92 23.88
N THR A 503 -15.92 -38.53 22.71
CA THR A 503 -16.08 -39.98 22.57
C THR A 503 -14.91 -40.56 21.80
N ASN A 504 -14.09 -41.35 22.48
CA ASN A 504 -12.88 -41.94 21.93
C ASN A 504 -13.02 -43.45 21.82
N TYR A 505 -12.92 -43.96 20.60
CA TYR A 505 -12.88 -45.38 20.29
C TYR A 505 -11.43 -45.78 20.01
N GLY A 506 -10.87 -46.61 20.90
CA GLY A 506 -9.59 -47.26 20.69
C GLY A 506 -9.58 -48.23 19.50
N GLU A 507 -8.42 -48.83 19.29
CA GLU A 507 -8.06 -49.64 18.14
C GLU A 507 -8.91 -50.91 17.98
N THR A 508 -8.94 -51.43 16.75
CA THR A 508 -9.56 -52.72 16.42
C THR A 508 -8.57 -53.91 16.50
N PHE A 509 -7.29 -53.67 16.79
CA PHE A 509 -6.22 -54.68 16.87
C PHE A 509 -5.05 -54.28 17.79
N LEU A 510 -4.66 -55.19 18.71
CA LEU A 510 -3.47 -55.26 19.60
C LEU A 510 -2.39 -54.15 19.52
N GLY A 511 -2.79 -52.89 19.64
CA GLY A 511 -1.98 -51.73 19.93
C GLY A 511 -1.95 -51.46 21.43
N SER A 512 -1.19 -50.46 21.85
CA SER A 512 -1.23 -49.97 23.22
C SER A 512 -1.02 -48.47 23.19
N LEU A 513 -1.92 -47.72 23.84
CA LEU A 513 -1.69 -46.52 24.68
C LEU A 513 -2.52 -45.28 24.27
N LEU A 514 -3.66 -45.05 24.94
CA LEU A 514 -4.64 -43.98 24.69
C LEU A 514 -4.56 -42.83 25.73
N TYR A 515 -3.82 -41.75 25.46
CA TYR A 515 -3.72 -40.59 26.36
C TYR A 515 -4.72 -39.48 26.03
N LEU A 516 -5.70 -39.18 26.91
CA LEU A 516 -6.50 -37.96 26.79
C LEU A 516 -5.85 -36.79 27.57
N PHE A 517 -6.24 -35.53 27.32
CA PHE A 517 -5.87 -34.33 28.12
C PHE A 517 -7.02 -33.28 28.25
N ASP A 518 -7.99 -33.33 29.21
CA ASP A 518 -8.82 -32.12 29.56
C ASP A 518 -9.72 -32.15 30.87
N ASN A 519 -10.90 -31.48 30.83
CA ASN A 519 -11.89 -30.97 31.80
C ASN A 519 -13.33 -31.37 31.41
N GLY A 520 -13.46 -32.35 30.51
CA GLY A 520 -14.70 -32.86 29.92
C GLY A 520 -15.50 -33.81 30.79
N ASN A 521 -16.56 -34.43 30.26
CA ASN A 521 -17.09 -35.67 30.84
C ASN A 521 -17.01 -36.71 29.71
N ASP A 522 -15.88 -37.39 29.66
CA ASP A 522 -15.45 -38.09 28.46
C ASP A 522 -15.88 -39.55 28.47
N HIS A 523 -16.08 -40.11 27.27
CA HIS A 523 -16.36 -41.52 27.07
C HIS A 523 -15.19 -42.16 26.33
N VAL A 524 -14.45 -43.03 27.02
CA VAL A 524 -13.21 -43.63 26.55
C VAL A 524 -13.35 -45.14 26.49
N TYR A 525 -13.12 -45.71 25.30
CA TYR A 525 -13.20 -47.15 25.05
C TYR A 525 -11.83 -47.69 24.62
N GLY A 526 -11.22 -48.60 25.39
CA GLY A 526 -9.84 -49.09 25.16
C GLY A 526 -9.66 -49.98 23.93
N GLY A 527 -10.67 -50.76 23.54
CA GLY A 527 -10.54 -51.74 22.46
C GLY A 527 -9.71 -52.98 22.87
N PRO A 528 -9.39 -53.91 21.94
CA PRO A 528 -8.56 -55.06 22.27
C PRO A 528 -7.07 -54.66 22.30
N GLY A 529 -6.37 -54.86 23.41
CA GLY A 529 -5.05 -54.26 23.56
C GLY A 529 -4.43 -54.44 24.94
N ASN A 530 -3.45 -53.61 25.26
CA ASN A 530 -3.05 -53.38 26.65
C ASN A 530 -3.08 -51.87 26.79
N ASP A 531 -4.21 -51.34 27.23
CA ASP A 531 -4.53 -49.94 27.06
C ASP A 531 -4.24 -49.16 28.33
N ASP A 532 -3.86 -47.89 28.20
CA ASP A 532 -3.75 -46.94 29.30
C ASP A 532 -4.83 -45.90 29.02
N LEU A 533 -5.90 -45.85 29.82
CA LEU A 533 -7.03 -44.94 29.68
C LEU A 533 -7.00 -43.96 30.86
N ASP A 534 -7.08 -42.65 30.59
CA ASP A 534 -7.09 -41.61 31.63
C ASP A 534 -8.21 -40.60 31.37
N GLY A 535 -9.24 -40.59 32.22
CA GLY A 535 -10.39 -39.67 32.14
C GLY A 535 -10.08 -38.26 32.63
N GLN A 536 -9.10 -38.10 33.53
CA GLN A 536 -8.64 -36.81 34.02
C GLN A 536 -9.69 -35.96 34.76
N ASN A 537 -9.96 -34.71 34.35
CA ASN A 537 -10.91 -33.87 35.07
C ASN A 537 -12.28 -34.06 34.44
N GLY A 538 -13.28 -34.46 35.19
CA GLY A 538 -14.57 -34.73 34.58
C GLY A 538 -15.52 -35.54 35.41
N ASN A 539 -16.52 -36.15 34.79
CA ASN A 539 -17.20 -37.31 35.37
C ASN A 539 -17.22 -38.32 34.25
N ASP A 540 -16.13 -39.06 34.15
CA ASP A 540 -15.79 -39.77 32.92
C ASP A 540 -16.35 -41.19 32.92
N ILE A 541 -16.51 -41.76 31.74
CA ILE A 541 -16.86 -43.16 31.53
C ILE A 541 -15.68 -43.83 30.82
N LEU A 542 -14.98 -44.71 31.53
CA LEU A 542 -13.89 -45.51 31.01
C LEU A 542 -14.37 -46.95 30.90
N VAL A 543 -14.25 -47.54 29.71
CA VAL A 543 -14.63 -48.92 29.43
C VAL A 543 -13.47 -49.60 28.72
N ASP A 544 -12.94 -50.67 29.31
CA ASP A 544 -11.93 -51.50 28.65
C ASP A 544 -12.57 -52.55 27.71
N HIS A 545 -11.74 -53.43 27.15
CA HIS A 545 -12.08 -54.61 26.32
C HIS A 545 -11.07 -55.74 26.63
N ASP A 546 -10.77 -56.64 25.70
CA ASP A 546 -9.76 -57.71 25.91
C ASP A 546 -8.36 -57.11 26.12
N GLY A 547 -7.75 -57.28 27.30
CA GLY A 547 -6.39 -56.77 27.47
C GLY A 547 -5.69 -56.99 28.79
N THR A 548 -4.68 -56.18 29.08
CA THR A 548 -4.16 -55.94 30.43
C THR A 548 -4.00 -54.45 30.56
N ASP A 549 -5.04 -53.84 31.12
CA ASP A 549 -5.31 -52.42 30.93
C ASP A 549 -5.05 -51.63 32.21
N THR A 550 -4.73 -50.36 32.06
CA THR A 550 -4.56 -49.39 33.13
C THR A 550 -5.58 -48.28 32.91
N MET A 551 -6.38 -47.97 33.93
CA MET A 551 -7.43 -46.97 33.89
C MET A 551 -7.31 -46.00 35.05
N SER A 552 -7.49 -44.72 34.79
CA SER A 552 -7.47 -43.64 35.76
C SER A 552 -8.65 -42.69 35.54
N GLY A 553 -9.54 -42.53 36.52
CA GLY A 553 -10.59 -41.50 36.49
C GLY A 553 -10.07 -40.10 36.88
N ALA A 554 -8.96 -40.05 37.63
CA ALA A 554 -8.28 -38.84 38.09
C ALA A 554 -9.11 -37.86 38.96
N ASN A 555 -9.94 -36.96 38.43
CA ASN A 555 -10.61 -35.88 39.15
C ASN A 555 -12.10 -35.82 38.76
N GLY A 556 -12.97 -36.27 39.65
CA GLY A 556 -14.40 -36.02 39.61
C GLY A 556 -15.21 -37.23 40.02
N ASN A 557 -16.36 -37.51 39.43
CA ASN A 557 -17.15 -38.70 39.81
C ASN A 557 -17.22 -39.66 38.63
N ASP A 558 -16.26 -40.56 38.59
CA ASP A 558 -16.00 -41.34 37.37
C ASP A 558 -16.71 -42.69 37.42
N THR A 559 -16.99 -43.25 36.25
CA THR A 559 -17.52 -44.60 36.07
C THR A 559 -16.51 -45.41 35.27
N ILE A 560 -15.87 -46.38 35.92
CA ILE A 560 -14.88 -47.25 35.31
C ILE A 560 -15.45 -48.67 35.22
N ASP A 561 -15.58 -49.20 34.01
CA ASP A 561 -16.11 -50.53 33.73
C ASP A 561 -14.99 -51.43 33.21
N VAL A 562 -14.54 -52.40 34.02
CA VAL A 562 -13.42 -53.31 33.70
C VAL A 562 -13.90 -54.74 33.37
N GLN A 563 -15.06 -54.85 32.70
CA GLN A 563 -15.91 -56.05 32.76
C GLN A 563 -15.82 -57.03 31.59
N ASP A 564 -15.00 -56.81 30.57
CA ASP A 564 -15.12 -57.55 29.31
C ASP A 564 -13.83 -58.21 28.77
N GLY A 565 -12.73 -58.20 29.53
CA GLY A 565 -11.44 -58.74 29.09
C GLY A 565 -10.88 -59.98 29.80
N ALA A 566 -9.95 -60.68 29.13
CA ALA A 566 -9.10 -61.70 29.73
C ALA A 566 -7.74 -61.11 30.16
N GLY A 567 -7.72 -60.41 31.29
CA GLY A 567 -6.59 -59.61 31.75
C GLY A 567 -6.37 -59.65 33.25
N GLY A 568 -5.47 -58.80 33.74
CA GLY A 568 -5.42 -58.44 35.15
C GLY A 568 -5.30 -56.93 35.20
N ASP A 569 -6.44 -56.26 35.19
CA ASP A 569 -6.51 -54.84 34.87
C ASP A 569 -6.25 -53.99 36.13
N THR A 570 -5.87 -52.74 35.94
CA THR A 570 -5.61 -51.80 37.04
C THR A 570 -6.48 -50.56 36.88
N ALA A 571 -7.49 -50.37 37.73
CA ALA A 571 -8.31 -49.16 37.72
C ALA A 571 -8.10 -48.29 38.97
N ASN A 572 -8.03 -46.97 38.78
CA ASN A 572 -7.94 -46.00 39.86
C ASN A 572 -8.99 -44.89 39.66
N GLY A 573 -9.99 -44.82 40.54
CA GLY A 573 -11.03 -43.79 40.47
C GLY A 573 -10.52 -42.37 40.67
N GLY A 574 -9.41 -42.18 41.39
CA GLY A 574 -8.85 -40.84 41.63
C GLY A 574 -9.56 -40.04 42.73
N LEU A 575 -9.91 -38.79 42.44
CA LEU A 575 -10.48 -37.80 43.36
C LEU A 575 -11.95 -37.52 43.04
N GLY A 576 -12.84 -38.22 43.74
CA GLY A 576 -14.19 -37.76 43.99
C GLY A 576 -15.08 -38.92 44.42
N THR A 577 -16.22 -39.14 43.76
CA THR A 577 -17.13 -40.25 44.08
C THR A 577 -17.24 -41.20 42.90
N ASP A 578 -16.33 -42.15 42.88
CA ASP A 578 -16.08 -42.98 41.71
C ASP A 578 -16.82 -44.33 41.81
N THR A 579 -17.24 -44.86 40.67
CA THR A 579 -17.92 -46.16 40.55
C THR A 579 -17.07 -47.06 39.66
N CYS A 580 -16.45 -48.07 40.25
CA CYS A 580 -15.68 -49.06 39.51
C CYS A 580 -16.41 -50.41 39.52
N THR A 581 -16.64 -50.99 38.35
CA THR A 581 -17.21 -52.33 38.17
C THR A 581 -16.12 -53.28 37.71
N VAL A 582 -15.89 -54.38 38.44
CA VAL A 582 -14.68 -55.21 38.30
C VAL A 582 -14.96 -56.70 38.21
N ASP A 583 -14.09 -57.41 37.51
CA ASP A 583 -14.13 -58.86 37.35
C ASP A 583 -13.01 -59.55 38.18
N THR A 584 -12.90 -60.88 38.06
CA THR A 584 -11.97 -61.66 38.89
C THR A 584 -10.55 -61.66 38.33
N GLY A 585 -9.71 -60.77 38.82
CA GLY A 585 -8.31 -60.67 38.37
C GLY A 585 -7.71 -59.29 38.62
N ASP A 586 -8.59 -58.29 38.72
CA ASP A 586 -8.23 -56.89 38.56
C ASP A 586 -7.91 -56.24 39.91
N THR A 587 -7.16 -55.16 39.83
CA THR A 587 -6.75 -54.36 40.97
C THR A 587 -7.38 -52.99 40.88
N THR A 588 -8.12 -52.60 41.92
CA THR A 588 -8.71 -51.26 41.97
C THR A 588 -8.26 -50.45 43.18
N SER A 589 -8.24 -49.14 43.00
CA SER A 589 -7.92 -48.17 44.04
C SER A 589 -8.79 -46.92 43.89
N SER A 590 -9.06 -46.25 45.01
CA SER A 590 -9.82 -44.99 45.03
C SER A 590 -11.22 -45.08 44.39
N CYS A 591 -11.82 -46.28 44.42
CA CYS A 591 -13.24 -46.56 44.28
C CYS A 591 -13.80 -46.92 45.69
#